data_AF-A0A349EKA0-F1
#
_entry.id   AF-A0A349EKA0-F1
#
_cell.length_a   1.000
_cell.length_b   1.000
_cell.length_c   1.000
_cell.angle_alpha   90.00
_cell.angle_beta   90.00
_cell.angle_gamma   90.00
#
_symmetry.space_group_name_H-M   'P 1'
#
loop_
_entity.id
_entity.type
_entity.pdbx_description
1 polymer ?
#
loop_
_entity_poly.entity_id
_entity_poly.type
_entity_poly.pdbx_seq_one_letter_code
_entity_poly.pdbx_strand_id
1 'polypeptide(L)'
;MFAVVLVLDIVRLKVPAMNRFVFERFGSIIREREGKRLTGTPPYLLGIGLSFFLFSPEVAAAGVCFLAFGDVAAAIIGQRFGRTKIWGKSLEGTAAFIVAATTAGFLLHLFGIGLAPWIMLTGALVAAVVELLPIPVNDNLVIPVVSGGVMELLLRLAA
;
A
#
# COMPACT_ATOMS: atom_id res chain seq x y z
N MET A 1 17.94 -7.31 -1.47
CA MET A 1 17.10 -6.85 -0.34
C MET A 1 15.86 -7.73 -0.14
N PHE A 2 14.99 -7.90 -1.15
CA PHE A 2 13.78 -8.74 -1.03
C PHE A 2 14.05 -10.17 -0.53
N ALA A 3 14.98 -10.91 -1.14
CA ALA A 3 15.30 -12.27 -0.75
C ALA A 3 15.78 -12.37 0.72
N VAL A 4 16.54 -11.39 1.21
CA VAL A 4 17.00 -11.35 2.59
C VAL A 4 15.81 -11.17 3.54
N VAL A 5 14.92 -10.21 3.27
CA VAL A 5 13.73 -9.96 4.09
C VAL A 5 12.79 -11.16 4.08
N LEU A 6 12.59 -11.80 2.93
CA LEU A 6 11.78 -13.00 2.81
C LEU A 6 12.38 -14.16 3.62
N VAL A 7 13.70 -14.38 3.53
CA VAL A 7 14.40 -15.42 4.31
C VAL A 7 14.27 -15.12 5.80
N LEU A 8 14.50 -13.88 6.24
CA LEU A 8 14.35 -13.50 7.65
C LEU A 8 12.93 -13.76 8.18
N ASP A 9 11.90 -13.45 7.38
CA ASP A 9 10.50 -13.68 7.77
C ASP A 9 10.16 -15.19 7.81
N ILE A 10 10.71 -15.98 6.88
CA ILE A 10 10.59 -17.45 6.92
C ILE A 10 11.28 -18.03 8.15
N VAL A 11 12.49 -17.57 8.48
CA VAL A 11 13.21 -18.03 9.67
C VAL A 11 12.45 -17.63 10.94
N ARG A 12 11.85 -16.42 10.99
CA ARG A 12 11.00 -15.98 12.10
C ARG A 12 9.84 -16.94 12.30
N LEU A 13 9.16 -17.36 11.23
CA LEU A 13 8.03 -18.29 11.31
C LEU A 13 8.45 -19.70 11.72
N LYS A 14 9.64 -20.15 11.33
CA LYS A 14 10.16 -21.49 11.69
C LYS A 14 10.77 -21.56 13.08
N VAL A 15 11.22 -20.44 13.64
CA VAL A 15 11.92 -20.40 14.95
C VAL A 15 11.06 -19.66 15.98
N PRO A 16 10.33 -20.38 16.87
CA PRO A 16 9.43 -19.77 17.84
C PRO A 16 10.11 -18.79 18.80
N ALA A 17 11.39 -19.03 19.13
CA ALA A 17 12.17 -18.13 19.97
C ALA A 17 12.41 -16.76 19.28
N MET A 18 12.68 -16.78 17.97
CA MET A 18 12.87 -15.55 17.20
C MET A 18 11.54 -14.83 16.96
N ASN A 19 10.45 -15.58 16.74
CA ASN A 19 9.11 -14.99 16.67
C ASN A 19 8.72 -14.28 17.96
N ARG A 20 8.94 -14.93 19.13
CA ARG A 20 8.67 -14.33 20.44
C ARG A 20 9.49 -13.06 20.67
N PHE A 21 10.79 -13.10 20.41
CA PHE A 21 11.67 -11.93 20.55
C PHE A 21 11.22 -10.75 19.68
N VAL A 22 10.81 -11.03 18.45
CA VAL A 22 10.30 -10.00 17.53
C VAL A 22 8.96 -9.44 18.01
N PHE A 23 8.04 -10.28 18.52
CA PHE A 23 6.77 -9.81 19.10
C PHE A 23 6.96 -9.03 20.40
N GLU A 24 7.90 -9.41 21.24
CA GLU A 24 8.19 -8.70 22.49
C GLU A 24 8.75 -7.30 22.24
N ARG A 25 9.61 -7.13 21.21
CA ARG A 25 10.18 -5.82 20.86
C ARG A 25 9.32 -4.99 19.92
N PHE A 26 8.59 -5.61 19.00
CA PHE A 26 7.89 -4.93 17.91
C PHE A 26 6.39 -5.26 17.85
N GLY A 27 5.83 -5.88 18.89
CA GLY A 27 4.41 -6.25 18.94
C GLY A 27 3.45 -5.07 18.83
N SER A 28 3.89 -3.85 19.15
CA SER A 28 3.12 -2.63 18.92
C SER A 28 2.96 -2.27 17.43
N ILE A 29 3.80 -2.82 16.56
CA ILE A 29 3.82 -2.55 15.11
C ILE A 29 3.29 -3.75 14.32
N ILE A 30 3.54 -4.97 14.82
CA ILE A 30 3.14 -6.21 14.15
C ILE A 30 1.68 -6.54 14.50
N ARG A 31 0.81 -6.54 13.48
CA ARG A 31 -0.60 -6.93 13.63
C ARG A 31 -0.68 -8.36 14.20
N GLU A 32 -1.60 -8.62 15.14
CA GLU A 32 -1.76 -9.94 15.80
C GLU A 32 -1.90 -11.11 14.80
N ARG A 33 -2.48 -10.83 13.61
CA ARG A 33 -2.68 -11.81 12.53
C ARG A 33 -1.37 -12.24 11.83
N GLU A 34 -0.31 -11.44 11.97
CA GLU A 34 1.01 -11.69 11.37
C GLU A 34 1.91 -12.56 12.25
N GLY A 35 1.43 -13.06 13.39
CA GLY A 35 2.22 -13.92 14.28
C GLY A 35 2.46 -15.34 13.77
N LYS A 36 1.62 -15.80 12.84
CA LYS A 36 1.71 -17.14 12.23
C LYS A 36 1.73 -17.10 10.70
N ARG A 37 1.83 -15.91 10.11
CA ARG A 37 1.83 -15.66 8.66
C ARG A 37 2.99 -14.75 8.30
N LEU A 38 3.34 -14.68 7.02
CA LEU A 38 4.30 -13.67 6.55
C LEU A 38 3.80 -12.28 6.95
N THR A 39 4.74 -11.43 7.34
CA THR A 39 4.49 -10.01 7.63
C THR A 39 4.04 -9.26 6.38
N GLY A 40 3.55 -8.04 6.54
CA GLY A 40 3.31 -7.15 5.42
C GLY A 40 4.57 -6.72 4.65
N THR A 41 5.79 -7.00 5.16
CA THR A 41 7.04 -6.45 4.63
C THR A 41 7.50 -7.11 3.32
N PRO A 42 7.55 -8.46 3.17
CA PRO A 42 7.84 -9.07 1.87
C PRO A 42 6.90 -8.62 0.74
N PRO A 43 5.54 -8.66 0.88
CA PRO A 43 4.66 -8.19 -0.19
C PRO A 43 4.81 -6.69 -0.50
N TYR A 44 5.15 -5.87 0.50
CA TYR A 44 5.47 -4.44 0.30
C TYR A 44 6.70 -4.24 -0.60
N LEU A 45 7.81 -4.91 -0.29
CA LEU A 45 9.02 -4.83 -1.10
C LEU A 45 8.81 -5.39 -2.51
N LEU A 46 8.00 -6.44 -2.64
CA LEU A 46 7.63 -6.98 -3.95
C LEU A 46 6.75 -6.00 -4.73
N GLY A 47 5.77 -5.36 -4.09
CA GLY A 47 4.92 -4.34 -4.70
C GLY A 47 5.73 -3.17 -5.26
N ILE A 48 6.62 -2.61 -4.45
CA ILE A 48 7.56 -1.55 -4.91
C ILE A 48 8.39 -2.06 -6.09
N GLY A 49 9.04 -3.22 -5.94
CA GLY A 49 9.90 -3.78 -6.98
C GLY A 49 9.17 -4.01 -8.30
N LEU A 50 7.95 -4.55 -8.27
CA LEU A 50 7.13 -4.75 -9.45
C LEU A 50 6.67 -3.42 -10.06
N SER A 51 6.25 -2.45 -9.25
CA SER A 51 5.83 -1.14 -9.78
C SER A 51 6.95 -0.44 -10.54
N PHE A 52 8.17 -0.42 -10.00
CA PHE A 52 9.34 0.16 -10.69
C PHE A 52 9.86 -0.68 -11.85
N PHE A 53 9.57 -1.98 -11.88
CA PHE A 53 9.92 -2.84 -13.01
C PHE A 53 8.92 -2.71 -14.18
N LEU A 54 7.64 -2.54 -13.90
CA LEU A 54 6.56 -2.57 -14.88
C LEU A 54 6.17 -1.19 -15.42
N PHE A 55 6.34 -0.12 -14.64
CA PHE A 55 5.81 1.20 -14.96
C PHE A 55 6.91 2.26 -15.05
N SER A 56 6.55 3.41 -15.64
CA SER A 56 7.41 4.59 -15.61
C SER A 56 7.77 5.00 -14.16
N PRO A 57 8.98 5.53 -13.91
CA PRO A 57 9.41 5.92 -12.56
C PRO A 57 8.41 6.85 -11.85
N GLU A 58 7.77 7.74 -12.60
CA GLU A 58 6.74 8.67 -12.14
C GLU A 58 5.50 7.94 -11.64
N VAL A 59 4.98 6.99 -12.44
CA VAL A 59 3.80 6.18 -12.10
C VAL A 59 4.09 5.25 -10.92
N ALA A 60 5.27 4.63 -10.92
CA ALA A 60 5.71 3.78 -9.82
C ALA A 60 5.81 4.55 -8.51
N ALA A 61 6.44 5.73 -8.52
CA ALA A 61 6.53 6.61 -7.36
C ALA A 61 5.15 7.02 -6.83
N ALA A 62 4.24 7.43 -7.72
CA ALA A 62 2.88 7.80 -7.35
C ALA A 62 2.12 6.65 -6.67
N GLY A 63 2.13 5.44 -7.27
CA GLY A 63 1.45 4.28 -6.72
C GLY A 63 1.99 3.87 -5.34
N VAL A 64 3.32 3.94 -5.15
CA VAL A 64 3.96 3.67 -3.85
C VAL A 64 3.60 4.74 -2.81
N CYS A 65 3.54 6.01 -3.18
CA CYS A 65 3.08 7.08 -2.30
C CYS A 65 1.60 6.92 -1.91
N PHE A 66 0.72 6.52 -2.83
CA PHE A 66 -0.68 6.27 -2.53
C PHE A 66 -0.84 5.17 -1.48
N LEU A 67 -0.10 4.07 -1.62
CA LEU A 67 -0.03 3.03 -0.60
C LEU A 67 0.47 3.60 0.74
N ALA A 68 1.63 4.26 0.75
CA ALA A 68 2.30 4.68 1.98
C ALA A 68 1.48 5.69 2.80
N PHE A 69 0.90 6.70 2.16
CA PHE A 69 0.12 7.74 2.85
C PHE A 69 -1.34 7.32 3.03
N GLY A 70 -1.92 6.67 2.02
CA GLY A 70 -3.30 6.23 2.04
C GLY A 70 -3.56 5.17 3.10
N ASP A 71 -2.75 4.11 3.18
CA ASP A 71 -2.96 3.01 4.13
C ASP A 71 -2.82 3.48 5.59
N VAL A 72 -1.83 4.34 5.87
CA VAL A 72 -1.65 4.93 7.20
C VAL A 72 -2.86 5.81 7.58
N ALA A 73 -3.33 6.66 6.66
CA ALA A 73 -4.50 7.51 6.91
C ALA A 73 -5.78 6.67 7.13
N ALA A 74 -5.99 5.65 6.29
CA ALA A 74 -7.12 4.74 6.39
C ALA A 74 -7.11 3.96 7.71
N ALA A 75 -5.94 3.48 8.14
CA ALA A 75 -5.78 2.76 9.40
C ALA A 75 -6.07 3.67 10.60
N ILE A 76 -5.51 4.88 10.64
CA ILE A 76 -5.70 5.82 11.76
C ILE A 76 -7.17 6.27 11.86
N ILE A 77 -7.75 6.73 10.75
CA ILE A 77 -9.12 7.24 10.75
C ILE A 77 -10.11 6.10 10.89
N GLY A 78 -9.89 4.97 10.23
CA GLY A 78 -10.79 3.83 10.30
C GLY A 78 -10.82 3.16 11.69
N GLN A 79 -9.70 3.14 12.42
CA GLN A 79 -9.69 2.64 13.79
C GLN A 79 -10.34 3.61 14.79
N ARG A 80 -10.14 4.92 14.62
CA ARG A 80 -10.65 5.94 15.57
C ARG A 80 -12.10 6.36 15.31
N PHE A 81 -12.49 6.44 14.04
CA PHE A 81 -13.75 7.05 13.60
C PHE A 81 -14.57 6.14 12.68
N GLY A 82 -14.10 4.94 12.33
CA GLY A 82 -14.79 4.04 11.41
C GLY A 82 -16.10 3.48 11.97
N ARG A 83 -17.23 4.04 11.53
CA ARG A 83 -18.58 3.61 11.93
C ARG A 83 -19.21 2.75 10.84
N THR A 84 -19.11 3.18 9.59
CA THR A 84 -19.74 2.48 8.47
C THR A 84 -18.76 1.52 7.81
N LYS A 85 -18.95 0.21 8.01
CA LYS A 85 -18.02 -0.81 7.50
C LYS A 85 -18.58 -1.54 6.28
N ILE A 86 -17.72 -1.71 5.28
CA ILE A 86 -17.95 -2.55 4.10
C ILE A 86 -16.77 -3.52 4.02
N TRP A 87 -17.04 -4.82 3.86
CA TRP A 87 -16.01 -5.87 3.75
C TRP A 87 -14.96 -5.89 4.87
N GLY A 88 -15.31 -5.38 6.05
CA GLY A 88 -14.40 -5.31 7.21
C GLY A 88 -13.53 -4.05 7.28
N LYS A 89 -13.60 -3.17 6.28
CA LYS A 89 -12.94 -1.86 6.23
C LYS A 89 -13.98 -0.74 6.37
N SER A 90 -13.59 0.43 6.87
CA SER A 90 -14.53 1.53 7.13
C SER A 90 -14.53 2.56 6.00
N LEU A 91 -15.71 3.05 5.63
CA LEU A 91 -15.85 4.10 4.61
C LEU A 91 -15.12 5.38 5.00
N GLU A 92 -15.08 5.71 6.28
CA GLU A 92 -14.32 6.85 6.81
C GLU A 92 -12.81 6.65 6.63
N GLY A 93 -12.35 5.40 6.68
CA GLY A 93 -10.96 5.03 6.42
C GLY A 93 -10.64 5.20 4.94
N THR A 94 -11.49 4.69 4.05
CA THR A 94 -11.34 4.87 2.60
C THR A 94 -11.44 6.35 2.19
N ALA A 95 -12.31 7.15 2.83
CA ALA A 95 -12.34 8.60 2.60
C ALA A 95 -11.03 9.28 2.99
N ALA A 96 -10.46 8.91 4.14
CA ALA A 96 -9.14 9.38 4.56
C ALA A 96 -8.03 8.94 3.61
N PHE A 97 -8.11 7.71 3.07
CA PHE A 97 -7.21 7.21 2.03
C PHE A 97 -7.23 8.13 0.82
N ILE A 98 -8.42 8.42 0.27
CA ILE A 98 -8.58 9.24 -0.94
C ILE A 98 -7.96 10.62 -0.73
N VAL A 99 -8.24 11.26 0.41
CA VAL A 99 -7.68 12.58 0.75
C VAL A 99 -6.15 12.51 0.83
N ALA A 100 -5.59 11.54 1.54
CA ALA A 100 -4.15 11.40 1.72
C ALA A 100 -3.43 11.07 0.40
N ALA A 101 -3.95 10.12 -0.38
CA ALA A 101 -3.38 9.71 -1.67
C ALA A 101 -3.46 10.84 -2.70
N THR A 102 -4.58 11.55 -2.80
CA THR A 102 -4.73 12.70 -3.70
C THR A 102 -3.78 13.84 -3.31
N THR A 103 -3.65 14.11 -2.01
CA THR A 103 -2.70 15.12 -1.50
C THR A 103 -1.27 14.72 -1.85
N ALA A 104 -0.90 13.45 -1.64
CA ALA A 104 0.42 12.94 -1.99
C ALA A 104 0.69 13.07 -3.50
N GLY A 105 -0.26 12.71 -4.36
CA GLY A 105 -0.16 12.90 -5.81
C GLY A 105 0.04 14.36 -6.20
N PHE A 106 -0.77 15.26 -5.65
CA PHE A 106 -0.64 16.69 -5.91
C PHE A 106 0.73 17.24 -5.48
N LEU A 107 1.24 16.82 -4.31
CA LEU A 107 2.58 17.19 -3.86
C LEU A 107 3.66 16.67 -4.82
N LEU A 108 3.57 15.42 -5.28
CA LEU A 108 4.52 14.87 -6.25
C LEU A 108 4.55 15.71 -7.54
N HIS A 109 3.38 16.15 -8.02
CA HIS A 109 3.31 17.04 -9.18
C HIS A 109 3.98 18.40 -8.92
N LEU A 110 3.77 19.00 -7.75
CA LEU A 110 4.48 20.23 -7.36
C LEU A 110 6.00 20.04 -7.28
N PHE A 111 6.48 18.85 -6.92
CA PHE A 111 7.90 18.51 -6.84
C PHE A 111 8.50 18.03 -8.18
N GLY A 112 7.77 18.19 -9.29
CA GLY A 112 8.29 17.96 -10.64
C GLY A 112 8.00 16.58 -11.23
N ILE A 113 7.13 15.77 -10.62
CA ILE A 113 6.61 14.57 -11.28
C ILE A 113 5.61 14.98 -12.37
N GLY A 114 5.98 14.74 -13.63
CA GLY A 114 5.26 15.19 -14.83
C GLY A 114 3.93 14.48 -15.13
N LEU A 115 3.32 13.79 -14.16
CA LEU A 115 2.01 13.18 -14.35
C LEU A 115 0.91 14.23 -14.33
N ALA A 116 -0.03 14.11 -15.27
CA ALA A 116 -1.19 14.98 -15.31
C ALA A 116 -2.04 14.82 -14.03
N PRO A 117 -2.56 15.91 -13.43
CA PRO A 117 -3.33 15.84 -12.19
C PRO A 117 -4.52 14.87 -12.22
N TRP A 118 -5.19 14.76 -13.38
CA TRP A 118 -6.32 13.85 -13.54
C TRP A 118 -5.89 12.37 -13.52
N ILE A 119 -4.69 12.02 -14.02
CA ILE A 119 -4.14 10.65 -13.95
C ILE A 119 -3.82 10.28 -12.50
N MET A 120 -3.27 11.23 -11.73
CA MET A 120 -2.99 10.98 -10.31
C MET A 120 -4.28 10.83 -9.50
N LEU A 121 -5.30 11.64 -9.80
CA LEU A 121 -6.61 11.52 -9.16
C LEU A 121 -7.26 10.16 -9.47
N THR A 122 -7.23 9.70 -10.72
CA THR A 122 -7.75 8.38 -11.08
C THR A 122 -6.96 7.27 -10.38
N GLY A 123 -5.63 7.37 -10.33
CA GLY A 123 -4.79 6.42 -9.60
C GLY A 123 -5.11 6.36 -8.10
N ALA A 124 -5.30 7.51 -7.45
CA ALA A 124 -5.67 7.59 -6.03
C ALA A 124 -7.05 6.97 -5.75
N LEU A 125 -8.04 7.21 -6.61
CA LEU A 125 -9.36 6.60 -6.50
C LEU A 125 -9.31 5.08 -6.71
N VAL A 126 -8.56 4.61 -7.72
CA VAL A 126 -8.34 3.18 -7.96
C VAL A 126 -7.67 2.52 -6.75
N ALA A 127 -6.63 3.16 -6.20
CA ALA A 127 -5.94 2.68 -5.00
C ALA A 127 -6.90 2.56 -3.80
N ALA A 128 -7.79 3.55 -3.59
CA ALA A 128 -8.79 3.51 -2.54
C ALA A 128 -9.85 2.41 -2.74
N VAL A 129 -10.28 2.16 -3.98
CA VAL A 129 -11.19 1.05 -4.31
C VAL A 129 -10.51 -0.29 -4.04
N VAL A 130 -9.27 -0.46 -4.49
CA VAL A 130 -8.48 -1.68 -4.24
C VAL A 130 -8.29 -1.90 -2.74
N GLU A 131 -8.03 -0.84 -1.98
CA GLU A 131 -7.97 -0.88 -0.53
C GLU A 131 -9.29 -1.39 0.06
N LEU A 132 -10.44 -0.88 -0.36
CA LEU A 132 -11.74 -1.27 0.20
C LEU A 132 -12.18 -2.71 -0.15
N LEU A 133 -11.70 -3.26 -1.27
CA LEU A 133 -12.12 -4.58 -1.75
C LEU A 133 -11.56 -5.73 -0.90
N PRO A 134 -12.33 -6.81 -0.66
CA PRO A 134 -11.87 -7.99 0.08
C PRO A 134 -11.00 -8.91 -0.78
N ILE A 135 -9.89 -8.39 -1.31
CA ILE A 135 -8.98 -9.17 -2.16
C ILE A 135 -8.14 -10.11 -1.27
N PRO A 136 -8.03 -11.42 -1.58
CA PRO A 136 -7.26 -12.38 -0.79
C PRO A 136 -5.74 -12.26 -1.01
N VAL A 137 -5.25 -11.05 -1.31
CA VAL A 137 -3.84 -10.72 -1.55
C VAL A 137 -3.51 -9.46 -0.75
N ASN A 138 -2.27 -9.34 -0.28
CA ASN A 138 -1.86 -8.24 0.60
C ASN A 138 -1.92 -6.87 -0.11
N ASP A 139 -2.58 -5.89 0.52
CA ASP A 139 -2.73 -4.52 0.03
C ASP A 139 -1.39 -3.87 -0.38
N ASN A 140 -0.32 -4.18 0.35
CA ASN A 140 1.03 -3.66 0.07
C ASN A 140 1.60 -4.10 -1.29
N LEU A 141 1.07 -5.20 -1.85
CA LEU A 141 1.41 -5.67 -3.19
C LEU A 141 0.41 -5.14 -4.22
N VAL A 142 -0.89 -5.24 -3.92
CA VAL A 142 -1.94 -5.01 -4.91
C VAL A 142 -2.13 -3.52 -5.22
N ILE A 143 -2.14 -2.65 -4.20
CA ILE A 143 -2.40 -1.22 -4.37
C ILE A 143 -1.43 -0.57 -5.38
N PRO A 144 -0.09 -0.62 -5.19
CA PRO A 144 0.83 0.07 -6.08
C PRO A 144 0.90 -0.57 -7.48
N VAL A 145 0.58 -1.87 -7.60
CA VAL A 145 0.56 -2.58 -8.90
C VAL A 145 -0.69 -2.23 -9.70
N VAL A 146 -1.88 -2.28 -9.08
CA VAL A 146 -3.15 -2.04 -9.78
C VAL A 146 -3.34 -0.56 -10.09
N SER A 147 -3.11 0.33 -9.12
CA SER A 147 -3.20 1.78 -9.37
C SER A 147 -2.15 2.25 -10.38
N GLY A 148 -0.91 1.74 -10.27
CA GLY A 148 0.15 2.01 -11.23
C GLY A 148 -0.19 1.52 -12.64
N GLY A 149 -0.73 0.30 -12.78
CA GLY A 149 -1.14 -0.24 -14.08
C GLY A 149 -2.23 0.59 -14.76
N VAL A 150 -3.22 1.08 -14.00
CA VAL A 150 -4.25 1.97 -14.55
C VAL A 150 -3.66 3.33 -14.95
N MET A 151 -2.81 3.92 -14.12
CA MET A 151 -2.15 5.19 -14.43
C MET A 151 -1.25 5.10 -15.67
N GLU A 152 -0.44 4.04 -15.77
CA GLU A 152 0.45 3.79 -16.91
C GLU A 152 -0.35 3.59 -18.21
N LEU A 153 -1.47 2.86 -18.14
CA LEU A 153 -2.37 2.70 -19.29
C LEU A 153 -2.93 4.05 -19.75
N LEU A 154 -3.44 4.85 -18.82
CA LEU A 154 -3.98 6.18 -19.12
C LEU A 154 -2.92 7.13 -19.67
N LEU A 155 -1.71 7.09 -19.11
CA LEU A 155 -0.57 7.86 -19.59
C LEU A 155 -0.25 7.54 -21.05
N ARG A 156 -0.24 6.25 -21.41
CA ARG A 156 0.02 5.80 -22.79
C ARG A 156 -1.10 6.13 -23.77
N LEU A 157 -2.35 6.20 -23.30
CA LEU A 157 -3.49 6.59 -24.14
C LEU A 157 -3.60 8.11 -24.34
N ALA A 158 -2.97 8.90 -23.46
CA ALA A 158 -2.98 10.35 -23.53
C ALA A 158 -1.76 10.96 -24.25
N ALA A 159 -0.76 10.13 -24.59
CA ALA A 159 0.44 10.49 -25.35
C ALA A 159 0.21 10.34 -26.86
#